data_AF-A0A952NR45-F1
#
_entry.id   AF-A0A952NR45-F1
#
_cell.length_a   1.000
_cell.length_b   1.000
_cell.length_c   1.000
_cell.angle_alpha   90.00
_cell.angle_beta   90.00
_cell.angle_gamma   90.00
#
_symmetry.space_group_name_H-M   'P 1'
#
loop_
_entity.id
_entity.type
_entity.pdbx_description
1 polymer ?
#
loop_
_entity_poly.entity_id
_entity_poly.type
_entity_poly.pdbx_seq_one_letter_code
_entity_poly.pdbx_strand_id
1 'polypeptide(L)'
;MARKASPPLVKPSNVNAIGVMNIVSGVINILVGSGLSVSVVLGTLFLGLVCLPLTLAPAILGLFEVLYGIKLLANPPQAVKPARTLAIIQIITFVYLNVITGVIGILSLTLYSDPDVKAYFAALNPDEAA
;
A
#
# COMPACT_ATOMS: atom_id res chain seq x y z
N MET A 1 -24.44 25.89 20.19
CA MET A 1 -24.20 25.10 18.96
C MET A 1 -24.11 23.63 19.34
N ALA A 2 -25.13 22.84 19.04
CA ALA A 2 -25.13 21.40 19.31
C ALA A 2 -24.18 20.71 18.32
N ARG A 3 -23.10 20.09 18.82
CA ARG A 3 -22.22 19.22 18.04
C ARG A 3 -23.08 18.05 17.59
N LYS A 4 -23.59 18.06 16.34
CA LYS A 4 -24.24 16.89 15.74
C LYS A 4 -23.26 15.74 15.91
N ALA A 5 -23.65 14.72 16.67
CA ALA A 5 -22.87 13.50 16.80
C ALA A 5 -22.64 12.98 15.37
N SER A 6 -21.40 12.96 14.93
CA SER A 6 -21.05 12.34 13.65
C SER A 6 -21.59 10.91 13.68
N PRO A 7 -22.27 10.45 12.62
CA PRO A 7 -22.70 9.06 12.55
C PRO A 7 -21.49 8.14 12.82
N PRO A 8 -21.67 6.98 13.48
CA PRO A 8 -20.57 6.08 13.75
C PRO A 8 -19.83 5.80 12.43
N LEU A 9 -18.51 5.98 12.44
CA LEU A 9 -17.67 5.80 11.25
C LEU A 9 -17.66 4.31 10.88
N VAL A 10 -18.63 3.88 10.07
CA VAL A 10 -18.73 2.51 9.59
C VAL A 10 -17.64 2.31 8.53
N LYS A 11 -16.67 1.45 8.84
CA LYS A 11 -15.58 1.11 7.92
C LYS A 11 -16.14 0.23 6.79
N PRO A 12 -16.13 0.68 5.52
CA PRO A 12 -16.65 -0.12 4.41
C PRO A 12 -15.76 -1.35 4.17
N SER A 13 -16.37 -2.45 3.70
CA SER A 13 -15.64 -3.69 3.39
C SER A 13 -14.51 -3.46 2.39
N ASN A 14 -14.71 -2.54 1.43
CA ASN A 14 -13.70 -2.16 0.43
C ASN A 14 -12.44 -1.54 1.06
N VAL A 15 -12.56 -0.81 2.18
CA VAL A 15 -11.38 -0.29 2.92
C VAL A 15 -10.62 -1.42 3.61
N ASN A 16 -11.32 -2.42 4.14
CA ASN A 16 -10.66 -3.62 4.66
C ASN A 16 -9.97 -4.41 3.55
N ALA A 17 -10.59 -4.54 2.38
CA ALA A 17 -9.99 -5.18 1.22
C ALA A 17 -8.69 -4.48 0.81
N ILE A 18 -8.67 -3.15 0.70
CA ILE A 18 -7.45 -2.37 0.43
C ILE A 18 -6.37 -2.67 1.48
N GLY A 19 -6.74 -2.72 2.76
CA GLY A 19 -5.80 -2.98 3.85
C GLY A 19 -5.16 -4.36 3.75
N VAL A 20 -5.96 -5.40 3.53
CA VAL A 20 -5.48 -6.78 3.38
C VAL A 20 -4.63 -6.92 2.11
N MET A 21 -5.08 -6.37 0.98
CA MET A 21 -4.36 -6.42 -0.27
C MET A 21 -2.98 -5.76 -0.17
N ASN A 22 -2.87 -4.62 0.52
CA ASN A 22 -1.58 -3.98 0.75
C ASN A 22 -0.66 -4.79 1.66
N ILE A 23 -1.17 -5.47 2.68
CA ILE A 23 -0.33 -6.36 3.50
C ILE A 23 0.19 -7.53 2.66
N VAL A 24 -0.68 -8.17 1.88
CA VAL A 24 -0.31 -9.30 1.01
C VAL A 24 0.72 -8.87 -0.02
N SER A 25 0.46 -7.76 -0.73
CA SER A 25 1.40 -7.17 -1.68
C SER A 25 2.73 -6.87 -1.02
N GLY A 26 2.72 -6.29 0.19
CA GLY A 26 3.93 -5.87 0.85
C GLY A 26 4.82 -7.04 1.27
N VAL A 27 4.23 -8.14 1.73
CA VAL A 27 4.96 -9.38 1.99
C VAL A 27 5.59 -9.94 0.71
N ILE A 28 4.83 -10.00 -0.39
CA ILE A 28 5.35 -10.47 -1.69
C ILE A 28 6.52 -9.60 -2.16
N ASN A 29 6.38 -8.28 -2.07
CA ASN A 29 7.40 -7.32 -2.45
C ASN A 29 8.69 -7.44 -1.63
N ILE A 30 8.59 -7.70 -0.32
CA ILE A 30 9.75 -7.97 0.54
C ILE A 30 10.45 -9.26 0.12
N LEU A 31 9.70 -10.34 -0.15
CA LEU A 31 10.26 -11.62 -0.56
C LEU A 31 10.92 -11.54 -1.94
N VAL A 32 10.25 -10.91 -2.91
CA VAL A 32 10.78 -10.71 -4.26
C VAL A 32 12.01 -9.78 -4.23
N GLY A 33 11.95 -8.65 -3.53
CA GLY A 33 13.08 -7.72 -3.47
C GLY A 33 14.32 -8.27 -2.77
N SER A 34 14.13 -9.03 -1.69
CA SER A 34 15.25 -9.73 -1.02
C SER A 34 15.79 -10.86 -1.89
N GLY A 35 14.93 -11.67 -2.51
CA GLY A 35 15.34 -12.73 -3.43
C GLY A 35 16.10 -12.20 -4.65
N LEU A 36 15.60 -11.13 -5.26
CA LEU A 36 16.25 -10.47 -6.41
C LEU A 36 17.63 -9.94 -6.00
N SER A 37 17.73 -9.27 -4.85
CA SER A 37 18.99 -8.74 -4.33
C SER A 37 20.02 -9.84 -4.08
N VAL A 38 19.63 -10.95 -3.45
CA VAL A 38 20.53 -12.09 -3.21
C VAL A 38 20.97 -12.72 -4.53
N SER A 39 20.03 -12.95 -5.45
CA SER A 39 20.33 -13.58 -6.74
C SER A 39 21.29 -12.74 -7.59
N VAL A 40 21.15 -11.41 -7.58
CA VAL A 40 22.04 -10.49 -8.30
C VAL A 40 23.42 -10.43 -7.67
N VAL A 41 23.52 -10.32 -6.34
CA VAL A 41 24.83 -10.28 -5.65
C VAL A 41 25.62 -11.56 -5.87
N LEU A 42 24.98 -12.73 -5.75
CA LEU A 42 25.62 -14.02 -5.96
C LEU A 42 25.92 -14.28 -7.45
N GLY A 43 25.01 -13.92 -8.35
CA GLY A 43 25.14 -14.15 -9.79
C GLY A 43 26.19 -13.27 -10.47
N THR A 44 26.53 -12.12 -9.88
CA THR A 44 27.49 -11.16 -10.44
C THR A 44 28.85 -11.13 -9.70
N LEU A 45 29.14 -12.12 -8.86
CA LEU A 45 30.36 -12.18 -8.03
C LEU A 45 30.59 -10.88 -7.26
N PHE A 46 29.57 -10.41 -6.54
CA PHE A 46 29.59 -9.18 -5.72
C PHE A 46 29.65 -7.84 -6.48
N LEU A 47 29.79 -7.81 -7.81
CA LEU A 47 29.67 -6.55 -8.58
C LEU A 47 28.25 -5.95 -8.50
N GLY A 48 27.25 -6.79 -8.25
CA GLY A 48 25.86 -6.40 -8.04
C GLY A 48 25.59 -5.60 -6.75
N LEU A 49 26.59 -5.42 -5.88
CA LEU A 49 26.48 -4.49 -4.75
C LEU A 49 26.24 -3.04 -5.19
N VAL A 50 26.68 -2.66 -6.40
CA VAL A 50 26.42 -1.32 -6.95
C VAL A 50 24.96 -1.13 -7.34
N CYS A 51 24.27 -2.19 -7.79
CA CYS A 51 22.86 -2.15 -8.15
C CYS A 51 21.91 -2.58 -7.01
N LEU A 52 22.43 -2.82 -5.82
CA LEU A 52 21.65 -3.16 -4.62
C LEU A 52 20.51 -2.16 -4.34
N PRO A 53 20.69 -0.83 -4.48
CA PRO A 53 19.59 0.12 -4.27
C PRO A 53 18.42 -0.10 -5.23
N LEU A 54 18.70 -0.55 -6.46
CA LEU A 54 17.70 -0.84 -7.47
C LEU A 54 16.95 -2.13 -7.16
N THR A 55 17.66 -3.17 -6.70
CA THR A 55 17.05 -4.47 -6.38
C THR A 55 16.30 -4.48 -5.04
N LEU A 56 16.66 -3.59 -4.11
CA LEU A 56 15.97 -3.39 -2.82
C LEU A 56 14.74 -2.49 -2.91
N ALA A 57 14.59 -1.71 -3.99
CA ALA A 57 13.44 -0.83 -4.19
C ALA A 57 12.08 -1.53 -3.93
N PRO A 58 11.81 -2.74 -4.48
CA PRO A 58 10.58 -3.47 -4.17
C PRO A 58 10.48 -3.87 -2.68
N ALA A 59 11.58 -4.18 -1.99
CA ALA A 59 11.52 -4.53 -0.57
C ALA A 59 11.15 -3.33 0.32
N ILE A 60 11.68 -2.14 0.00
CA ILE A 60 11.35 -0.90 0.71
C ILE A 60 9.89 -0.52 0.46
N LEU A 61 9.41 -0.65 -0.77
CA LEU A 61 8.00 -0.49 -1.12
C LEU A 61 7.13 -1.41 -0.26
N GLY A 62 7.50 -2.70 -0.18
CA GLY A 62 6.72 -3.68 0.57
C GLY A 62 6.59 -3.35 2.06
N LEU A 63 7.62 -2.75 2.67
CA LEU A 63 7.54 -2.25 4.05
C LEU A 63 6.47 -1.15 4.18
N PHE A 64 6.44 -0.19 3.26
CA PHE A 64 5.43 0.88 3.29
C PHE A 64 4.01 0.34 3.09
N GLU A 65 3.84 -0.69 2.27
CA GLU A 65 2.54 -1.34 2.04
C GLU A 65 2.03 -2.07 3.28
N VAL A 66 2.88 -2.84 3.95
CA VAL A 66 2.56 -3.52 5.21
C VAL A 66 2.16 -2.50 6.27
N LEU A 67 2.98 -1.46 6.47
CA LEU A 67 2.69 -0.41 7.45
C LEU A 67 1.38 0.32 7.15
N TYR A 68 1.12 0.62 5.87
CA TYR A 68 -0.14 1.25 5.46
C TYR A 68 -1.33 0.33 5.72
N GLY A 69 -1.25 -0.93 5.33
CA GLY A 69 -2.34 -1.89 5.51
C GLY A 69 -2.65 -2.15 6.99
N ILE A 70 -1.63 -2.28 7.84
CA ILE A 70 -1.81 -2.41 9.30
C ILE A 70 -2.53 -1.17 9.86
N LYS A 71 -2.10 0.03 9.49
CA LYS A 71 -2.76 1.27 9.93
C LYS A 71 -4.20 1.37 9.43
N LEU A 72 -4.47 0.89 8.21
CA LEU A 72 -5.81 0.92 7.63
C LEU A 72 -6.75 -0.09 8.29
N LEU A 73 -6.24 -1.24 8.74
CA LEU A 73 -7.00 -2.27 9.46
C LEU A 73 -7.09 -2.04 10.98
N ALA A 74 -6.37 -1.05 11.52
CA ALA A 74 -6.38 -0.75 12.94
C ALA A 74 -7.78 -0.37 13.46
N ASN A 75 -8.09 -0.85 14.67
CA ASN A 75 -9.26 -0.48 15.47
C ASN A 75 -8.76 -0.04 16.86
N PRO A 76 -8.96 1.23 17.29
CA PRO A 76 -9.77 2.28 16.64
C PRO A 76 -9.17 2.81 15.32
N PRO A 77 -10.00 3.37 14.41
CA PRO A 77 -9.53 3.90 13.13
C PRO A 77 -8.46 5.00 13.31
N GLN A 78 -7.31 4.82 12.66
CA GLN A 78 -6.29 5.86 12.61
C GLN A 78 -6.57 6.86 11.49
N ALA A 79 -6.23 8.13 11.69
CA ALA A 79 -6.30 9.16 10.64
C ALA A 79 -5.27 8.86 9.55
N VAL A 80 -5.70 8.14 8.52
CA VAL A 80 -4.89 7.78 7.35
C VAL A 80 -5.54 8.30 6.08
N LYS A 81 -4.70 8.75 5.15
CA LYS A 81 -5.13 9.23 3.83
C LYS A 81 -5.15 8.10 2.79
N PRO A 82 -5.91 8.23 1.70
CA PRO A 82 -5.83 7.30 0.57
C PRO A 82 -4.44 7.34 -0.05
N ALA A 83 -3.69 6.23 0.02
CA ALA A 83 -2.31 6.18 -0.49
C ALA A 83 -2.26 5.87 -1.99
N ARG A 84 -2.83 6.74 -2.84
CA ARG A 84 -2.81 6.57 -4.30
C ARG A 84 -1.39 6.49 -4.86
N THR A 85 -0.45 7.24 -4.29
CA THR A 85 0.96 7.16 -4.67
C THR A 85 1.53 5.76 -4.45
N LEU A 86 1.20 5.10 -3.34
CA LEU A 86 1.63 3.70 -3.12
C LEU A 86 1.04 2.76 -4.17
N ALA A 87 -0.25 2.92 -4.50
CA ALA A 87 -0.90 2.10 -5.53
C ALA A 87 -0.30 2.32 -6.93
N ILE A 88 0.14 3.53 -7.27
CA ILE A 88 0.86 3.80 -8.52
C ILE A 88 2.23 3.11 -8.52
N ILE A 89 2.98 3.17 -7.42
CA ILE A 89 4.28 2.51 -7.33
C ILE A 89 4.13 0.97 -7.37
N GLN A 90 3.05 0.43 -6.81
CA GLN A 90 2.67 -0.99 -6.98
C GLN A 90 2.56 -1.36 -8.46
N ILE A 91 1.89 -0.54 -9.28
CA ILE A 91 1.79 -0.78 -10.73
C ILE A 91 3.18 -0.77 -11.38
N ILE A 92 4.09 0.10 -10.95
CA ILE A 92 5.45 0.15 -11.49
C ILE A 92 6.21 -1.16 -11.22
N THR A 93 5.82 -1.98 -10.23
CA THR A 93 6.50 -3.26 -9.95
C THR A 93 6.43 -4.30 -11.07
N PHE A 94 5.62 -4.08 -12.12
CA PHE A 94 5.71 -4.86 -13.36
C PHE A 94 7.12 -4.88 -13.97
N VAL A 95 7.92 -3.81 -13.79
CA VAL A 95 9.31 -3.77 -14.30
C VAL A 95 10.22 -4.78 -13.58
N TYR A 96 9.86 -5.18 -12.36
CA TYR A 96 10.54 -6.21 -11.58
C TYR A 96 9.92 -7.60 -11.77
N LEU A 97 9.06 -7.76 -12.80
CA LEU A 97 8.27 -8.98 -13.08
C LEU A 97 7.35 -9.39 -11.93
N ASN A 98 7.05 -8.50 -10.98
CA ASN A 98 6.11 -8.76 -9.90
C ASN A 98 4.67 -8.44 -10.32
N VAL A 99 4.10 -9.34 -11.13
CA VAL A 99 2.77 -9.19 -11.73
C VAL A 99 1.68 -9.09 -10.66
N ILE A 100 1.79 -9.85 -9.57
CA ILE A 100 0.78 -9.92 -8.51
C ILE A 100 0.61 -8.55 -7.83
N THR A 101 1.73 -7.95 -7.39
CA THR A 101 1.72 -6.61 -6.80
C THR A 101 1.22 -5.56 -7.80
N GLY A 102 1.61 -5.65 -9.08
CA GLY A 102 1.12 -4.75 -10.12
C GLY A 102 -0.41 -4.75 -10.24
N VAL A 103 -1.02 -5.93 -10.22
CA VAL A 103 -2.49 -6.09 -10.23
C VAL A 103 -3.14 -5.52 -8.98
N ILE A 104 -2.56 -5.76 -7.80
CA ILE A 104 -3.06 -5.20 -6.52
C ILE A 104 -3.07 -3.67 -6.55
N GLY A 105 -2.08 -3.04 -7.18
CA GLY A 105 -2.04 -1.59 -7.39
C GLY A 105 -3.22 -1.07 -8.20
N ILE A 106 -3.56 -1.75 -9.30
CA ILE A 106 -4.71 -1.41 -10.13
C ILE A 106 -6.01 -1.53 -9.31
N LEU A 107 -6.21 -2.67 -8.65
CA LEU A 107 -7.40 -2.91 -7.81
C LEU A 107 -7.53 -1.85 -6.71
N SER A 108 -6.44 -1.48 -6.07
CA SER A 108 -6.43 -0.44 -5.03
C SER A 108 -6.86 0.92 -5.59
N LEU A 109 -6.38 1.32 -6.78
CA LEU A 109 -6.83 2.56 -7.44
C LEU A 109 -8.32 2.54 -7.78
N THR A 110 -8.84 1.40 -8.23
CA THR A 110 -10.27 1.22 -8.50
C THR A 110 -11.09 1.37 -7.21
N LEU A 111 -10.67 0.71 -6.12
CA LEU A 111 -11.36 0.82 -4.83
C LEU A 111 -11.25 2.22 -4.22
N TYR A 112 -10.15 2.95 -4.43
CA TYR A 112 -10.06 4.37 -4.04
C TYR A 112 -10.96 5.31 -4.85
N SER A 113 -11.51 4.82 -5.97
CA SER A 113 -12.44 5.58 -6.81
C SER A 113 -13.90 5.39 -6.39
N ASP A 114 -14.18 4.38 -5.57
CA ASP A 114 -15.49 4.07 -5.00
C ASP A 114 -16.01 5.23 -4.11
N PRO A 115 -17.27 5.68 -4.30
CA PRO A 115 -17.86 6.76 -3.51
C PRO A 115 -17.90 6.46 -1.99
N ASP A 116 -18.13 5.21 -1.57
CA ASP A 116 -18.22 4.84 -0.15
C ASP A 116 -16.84 4.92 0.52
N VAL A 117 -15.81 4.51 -0.20
CA VAL A 117 -14.41 4.60 0.25
C VAL A 117 -13.99 6.08 0.37
N LYS A 118 -14.34 6.91 -0.61
CA LYS A 118 -14.09 8.37 -0.56
C LYS A 118 -14.81 9.03 0.61
N ALA A 119 -16.08 8.70 0.83
CA ALA A 119 -16.86 9.23 1.94
C ALA A 119 -16.27 8.83 3.31
N TYR A 120 -15.81 7.58 3.44
CA TYR A 120 -15.13 7.11 4.64
C TYR A 120 -13.84 7.90 4.92
N PHE A 121 -12.98 8.09 3.92
CA PHE A 121 -11.74 8.85 4.12
C PHE A 121 -11.97 10.34 4.38
N ALA A 122 -13.01 10.94 3.80
CA ALA A 122 -13.41 12.32 4.08
C ALA A 122 -13.95 12.48 5.51
N ALA A 123 -14.77 11.54 5.99
CA ALA A 123 -15.26 11.53 7.37
C ALA A 123 -14.15 11.27 8.40
N LEU A 124 -13.12 10.51 8.02
CA LEU A 124 -11.96 10.20 8.85
C LEU A 124 -10.96 11.37 8.95
N ASN A 125 -10.92 12.27 7.96
CA ASN A 125 -10.00 13.41 7.88
C ASN A 125 -10.77 14.74 7.67
N PRO A 126 -11.59 15.19 8.64
CA PRO A 126 -12.48 16.35 8.47
C PRO A 126 -11.73 17.69 8.35
N ASP A 127 -10.52 17.81 8.90
CA ASP A 127 -9.74 19.05 8.93
C ASP A 127 -9.18 19.47 7.55
N GLU A 128 -9.27 18.60 6.55
CA GLU A 128 -8.80 18.86 5.17
C GLU A 128 -9.95 19.23 4.22
N ALA A 129 -11.20 19.17 4.69
CA ALA A 129 -12.39 19.60 3.96
C ALA A 129 -12.82 21.05 4.30
N ALA A 130 -12.09 21.72 5.20
CA ALA A 130 -12.27 23.11 5.60
C ALA A 130 -11.29 24.03 4.88
#